data_AF-A0A4V7I9N2-F1
#
_entry.id   AF-A0A4V7I9N2-F1
#
_cell.length_a   1.000
_cell.length_b   1.000
_cell.length_c   1.000
_cell.angle_alpha   90.00
_cell.angle_beta   90.00
_cell.angle_gamma   90.00
#
_symmetry.space_group_name_H-M   'P 1'
#
loop_
_entity.id
_entity.type
_entity.pdbx_description
1 polymer ?
#
loop_
_entity_poly.entity_id
_entity_poly.type
_entity_poly.pdbx_seq_one_letter_code
_entity_poly.pdbx_strand_id
1 'polypeptide(L)'
;MVAIVMRALRKKHQSDAGRELKTIVKTLKESSKNEFYLRLYYCFEKHKAFLNERSDKPNEKGKYPYKHRAVRSAYASLVRYCLYRIFA
;
A
#
# COMPACT_ATOMS: atom_id res chain seq x y z
N MET A 1 -10.06 -6.39 6.52
CA MET A 1 -9.13 -5.67 5.60
C MET A 1 -8.81 -4.26 6.09
N VAL A 2 -9.77 -3.34 6.19
CA VAL A 2 -9.56 -1.93 6.62
C VAL A 2 -8.74 -1.81 7.91
N ALA A 3 -9.13 -2.51 8.98
CA ALA A 3 -8.45 -2.43 10.28
C ALA A 3 -6.97 -2.89 10.22
N ILE A 4 -6.65 -3.88 9.38
CA ILE A 4 -5.29 -4.40 9.21
C ILE A 4 -4.40 -3.34 8.56
N VAL A 5 -4.89 -2.69 7.51
CA VAL A 5 -4.15 -1.62 6.83
C VAL A 5 -4.01 -0.40 7.73
N MET A 6 -5.07 -0.01 8.44
CA MET A 6 -5.02 1.11 9.39
C MET A 6 -4.03 0.85 10.53
N ARG A 7 -3.91 -0.39 11.00
CA ARG A 7 -2.90 -0.80 12.00
C ARG A 7 -1.48 -0.72 11.44
N ALA A 8 -1.26 -1.16 10.20
CA ALA A 8 0.05 -1.06 9.54
C ALA A 8 0.52 0.40 9.35
N LEU A 9 -0.42 1.35 9.27
CA LEU A 9 -0.15 2.76 8.99
C LEU A 9 -0.23 3.67 10.24
N ARG A 10 -0.23 3.13 11.46
CA ARG A 10 -0.77 3.82 12.66
C ARG A 10 0.14 4.84 13.37
N LYS A 11 1.49 4.86 13.23
CA LYS A 11 2.33 5.81 14.01
C LYS A 11 3.59 6.42 13.37
N LYS A 12 4.21 5.85 12.33
CA LYS A 12 5.52 6.33 11.80
C LYS A 12 5.51 6.71 10.31
N HIS A 13 4.33 6.76 9.69
CA HIS A 13 4.17 6.79 8.23
C HIS A 13 3.14 7.86 7.81
N GLN A 14 3.45 9.12 8.14
CA GLN A 14 2.70 10.30 7.65
C GLN A 14 3.10 10.71 6.23
N SER A 15 3.79 9.83 5.48
CA SER A 15 4.09 10.13 4.09
C SER A 15 2.80 10.34 3.30
N ASP A 16 2.90 11.13 2.24
CA ASP A 16 1.77 11.40 1.35
C ASP A 16 1.14 10.10 0.83
N ALA A 17 1.99 9.15 0.43
CA ALA A 17 1.57 7.81 0.04
C ALA A 17 0.75 7.09 1.13
N GLY A 18 1.19 7.17 2.39
CA GLY A 18 0.50 6.54 3.52
C GLY A 18 -0.85 7.21 3.84
N ARG A 19 -0.93 8.54 3.71
CA ARG A 19 -2.18 9.30 3.92
C ARG A 19 -3.20 9.02 2.82
N GLU A 20 -2.77 9.07 1.56
CA GLU A 20 -3.63 8.79 0.41
C GLU A 20 -4.15 7.35 0.43
N LEU A 21 -3.30 6.39 0.79
CA LEU A 21 -3.71 5.00 0.96
C LEU A 21 -4.76 4.83 2.07
N LYS A 22 -4.65 5.54 3.20
CA LYS A 22 -5.69 5.53 4.23
C LYS A 22 -7.02 6.05 3.71
N THR A 23 -7.01 7.13 2.94
CA THR A 23 -8.22 7.72 2.36
C THR A 23 -8.90 6.71 1.44
N ILE A 24 -8.15 6.09 0.54
CA ILE A 24 -8.68 5.05 -0.38
C ILE A 24 -9.26 3.88 0.42
N VAL A 25 -8.55 3.38 1.42
CA VAL A 25 -9.00 2.22 2.21
C VAL A 25 -10.30 2.49 2.97
N LYS A 26 -10.58 3.74 3.36
CA LYS A 26 -11.87 4.09 3.97
C LYS A 26 -13.04 3.92 3.01
N THR A 27 -12.85 4.19 1.72
CA THR A 27 -13.90 4.04 0.71
C THR A 27 -14.15 2.60 0.30
N LEU A 28 -13.38 1.62 0.84
CA LEU A 28 -13.44 0.21 0.42
C LEU A 28 -14.85 -0.40 0.49
N LYS A 29 -15.67 0.02 1.46
CA LYS A 29 -17.03 -0.49 1.65
C LYS A 29 -18.06 0.19 0.73
N GLU A 30 -17.76 1.36 0.22
CA GLU A 30 -18.68 2.24 -0.52
C GLU A 30 -18.46 2.15 -2.04
N SER A 31 -17.23 1.87 -2.47
CA SER A 31 -16.85 1.78 -3.88
C SER A 31 -17.06 0.38 -4.48
N SER A 32 -17.31 0.33 -5.78
CA SER A 32 -17.31 -0.93 -6.53
C SER A 32 -15.91 -1.59 -6.55
N LYS A 33 -15.85 -2.90 -6.87
CA LYS A 33 -14.59 -3.66 -6.97
C LYS A 33 -13.60 -2.96 -7.93
N ASN A 34 -14.05 -2.60 -9.12
CA ASN A 34 -13.23 -2.01 -10.17
C ASN A 34 -12.81 -0.58 -9.84
N GLU A 35 -13.73 0.23 -9.33
CA GLU A 35 -13.43 1.61 -8.93
C GLU A 35 -12.39 1.66 -7.82
N PHE A 36 -12.52 0.80 -6.81
CA PHE A 36 -11.53 0.69 -5.74
C PHE A 36 -10.15 0.29 -6.30
N TYR A 37 -10.12 -0.70 -7.20
CA TYR A 37 -8.88 -1.16 -7.83
C TYR A 37 -8.20 -0.05 -8.64
N LEU A 38 -8.96 0.70 -9.44
CA LEU A 38 -8.43 1.82 -10.22
C LEU A 38 -7.84 2.91 -9.32
N ARG A 39 -8.57 3.33 -8.27
CA ARG A 39 -8.05 4.31 -7.29
C ARG A 39 -6.77 3.82 -6.62
N LEU A 40 -6.73 2.55 -6.25
CA LEU A 40 -5.54 1.92 -5.67
C LEU A 40 -4.36 1.92 -6.66
N TYR A 41 -4.60 1.57 -7.92
CA TYR A 41 -3.60 1.57 -8.99
C TYR A 41 -3.04 2.98 -9.25
N TYR A 42 -3.89 4.00 -9.38
CA TYR A 42 -3.43 5.38 -9.57
C TYR A 42 -2.61 5.89 -8.38
N CYS A 43 -3.00 5.56 -7.16
CA CYS A 43 -2.21 5.87 -5.97
C CYS A 43 -0.83 5.22 -6.01
N PHE A 44 -0.71 3.99 -6.52
CA PHE A 44 0.59 3.33 -6.66
C PHE A 44 1.46 4.01 -7.69
N GLU A 45 0.91 4.31 -8.87
CA GLU A 45 1.70 4.91 -9.95
C GLU A 45 2.21 6.29 -9.52
N LYS A 46 1.35 7.08 -8.85
CA LYS A 46 1.72 8.38 -8.27
C LYS A 46 2.86 8.28 -7.25
N HIS A 47 2.84 7.27 -6.40
CA HIS A 47 3.83 7.09 -5.31
C HIS A 47 4.88 6.03 -5.62
N LYS A 48 5.06 5.65 -6.89
CA LYS A 48 5.88 4.50 -7.30
C LYS A 48 7.34 4.67 -6.92
N ALA A 49 7.90 5.87 -7.12
CA ALA A 49 9.27 6.18 -6.73
C ALA A 49 9.46 6.01 -5.22
N PHE A 50 8.58 6.60 -4.41
CA PHE A 50 8.56 6.45 -2.95
C PHE A 50 8.45 4.96 -2.55
N LEU A 51 7.50 4.22 -3.10
CA LEU A 51 7.28 2.81 -2.72
C LEU A 51 8.43 1.88 -3.13
N ASN A 52 9.18 2.23 -4.17
CA ASN A 52 10.32 1.47 -4.66
C ASN A 52 11.66 1.93 -4.09
N GLU A 53 11.70 3.00 -3.29
CA GLU A 53 12.91 3.49 -2.65
C GLU A 53 13.57 2.41 -1.79
N ARG A 54 14.86 2.16 -2.06
CA ARG A 54 15.68 1.15 -1.38
C ARG A 54 16.65 1.83 -0.42
N SER A 55 16.98 1.15 0.66
CA SER A 55 18.08 1.53 1.56
C SER A 55 19.40 1.49 0.81
N ASP A 56 20.30 2.42 1.12
CA ASP A 56 21.67 2.44 0.59
C ASP A 56 22.57 1.40 1.27
N LYS A 57 22.16 0.92 2.46
CA LYS A 57 22.86 -0.13 3.20
C LYS A 57 22.19 -1.49 2.98
N PRO A 58 22.95 -2.55 2.65
CA PRO A 58 22.43 -3.90 2.57
C PRO A 58 22.13 -4.45 3.98
N ASN A 59 21.21 -5.41 4.05
CA ASN A 59 20.99 -6.19 5.26
C ASN A 59 22.01 -7.34 5.37
N GLU A 60 21.94 -8.11 6.46
CA GLU A 60 22.80 -9.28 6.73
C GLU A 60 22.83 -10.32 5.60
N LYS A 61 21.81 -10.33 4.73
CA LYS A 61 21.68 -11.25 3.58
C LYS A 61 22.12 -10.62 2.26
N GLY A 62 22.81 -9.47 2.29
CA GLY A 62 23.23 -8.73 1.10
C GLY A 62 22.11 -8.05 0.31
N LYS A 63 20.87 -8.02 0.85
CA LYS A 63 19.72 -7.41 0.17
C LYS A 63 19.53 -5.98 0.62
N TYR A 64 19.21 -5.08 -0.31
CA TYR A 64 18.83 -3.71 0.00
C TYR A 64 17.33 -3.64 0.32
N PRO A 65 16.91 -3.47 1.60
CA PRO A 65 15.51 -3.43 1.96
C PRO A 65 14.81 -2.18 1.42
N TYR A 66 13.50 -2.24 1.21
CA TYR A 66 12.69 -1.04 0.92
C TYR A 66 12.64 -0.12 2.14
N LYS A 67 12.83 1.18 1.94
CA LYS A 67 12.75 2.17 3.04
C LYS A 67 11.34 2.22 3.64
N HIS A 68 10.32 2.13 2.79
CA HIS A 68 8.91 2.29 3.17
C HIS A 68 8.14 0.97 3.25
N ARG A 69 8.75 -0.04 3.90
CA ARG A 69 8.26 -1.43 3.92
C ARG A 69 6.80 -1.56 4.39
N ALA A 70 6.40 -0.81 5.43
CA ALA A 70 5.04 -0.88 5.97
C ALA A 70 3.98 -0.44 4.94
N VAL A 71 4.18 0.70 4.27
CA VAL A 71 3.26 1.22 3.25
C VAL A 71 3.23 0.28 2.04
N ARG A 72 4.40 -0.21 1.61
CA ARG A 72 4.50 -1.18 0.51
C ARG A 72 3.78 -2.49 0.83
N SER A 73 3.95 -3.03 2.04
CA SER A 73 3.28 -4.24 2.48
C SER A 73 1.76 -4.06 2.58
N ALA A 74 1.30 -2.89 3.05
CA ALA A 74 -0.13 -2.57 3.06
C ALA A 74 -0.72 -2.55 1.63
N TYR A 75 -0.02 -1.90 0.70
CA TYR A 75 -0.40 -1.87 -0.71
C TYR A 75 -0.50 -3.28 -1.30
N ALA A 76 0.54 -4.11 -1.14
CA ALA A 76 0.56 -5.48 -1.68
C ALA A 76 -0.59 -6.34 -1.12
N SER A 77 -0.95 -6.16 0.15
CA SER A 77 -2.09 -6.85 0.76
C SER A 77 -3.43 -6.38 0.20
N LEU A 78 -3.58 -5.10 -0.11
CA LEU A 78 -4.78 -4.57 -0.77
C LEU A 78 -4.90 -5.08 -2.20
N VAL A 79 -3.82 -5.11 -2.98
CA VAL A 79 -3.83 -5.67 -4.34
C VAL A 79 -4.28 -7.13 -4.31
N ARG A 80 -3.68 -7.95 -3.44
CA ARG A 80 -4.10 -9.36 -3.28
C ARG A 80 -5.58 -9.49 -2.92
N TYR A 81 -6.07 -8.63 -2.05
CA TYR A 81 -7.49 -8.61 -1.69
C TYR A 81 -8.38 -8.24 -2.87
N CYS A 82 -8.00 -7.24 -3.67
CA CYS A 82 -8.73 -6.87 -4.87
C CYS A 82 -8.76 -8.00 -5.89
N LEU A 83 -7.62 -8.63 -6.15
CA LEU A 83 -7.52 -9.77 -7.07
C LEU A 83 -8.43 -10.92 -6.61
N TYR A 84 -8.37 -11.29 -5.32
CA TYR A 84 -9.26 -12.29 -4.76
C TYR A 84 -10.73 -11.91 -4.92
N ARG A 85 -11.10 -10.64 -4.69
CA ARG A 85 -12.48 -10.18 -4.92
C ARG A 85 -12.89 -10.15 -6.38
N ILE A 86 -11.99 -9.96 -7.34
CA ILE A 86 -12.33 -9.85 -8.76
C ILE A 86 -12.52 -11.23 -9.38
N PHE A 87 -11.69 -12.21 -8.98
CA PHE A 87 -11.70 -13.57 -9.52
C PHE A 87 -12.50 -14.58 -8.68
N ALA A 88 -13.15 -14.14 -7.60
CA ALA A 88 -14.10 -14.91 -6.79
C ALA A 88 -15.50 -14.30 -6.88
#